data_AF-A0A3C1HC51-F1
#
_entry.id   AF-A0A3C1HC51-F1
#
_cell.length_a   1.000
_cell.length_b   1.000
_cell.length_c   1.000
_cell.angle_alpha   90.00
_cell.angle_beta   90.00
_cell.angle_gamma   90.00
#
_symmetry.space_group_name_H-M   'P 1'
#
loop_
_entity.id
_entity.type
_entity.pdbx_description
1 polymer ?
#
loop_
_entity_poly.entity_id
_entity_poly.type
_entity_poly.pdbx_seq_one_letter_code
_entity_poly.pdbx_strand_id
1 'polypeptide(L)'
;MQPDDAHSKHSHPNYLLIWGILLALLVVSIIGPMVGNLTVLLITAFGIAVVKAVMVGAYFMHLNIERRYIWYLLLMCVLFLAVLFAGVAPDVMKKEGTNWQNVSGPAPVEAAHDAHAPAHH
;
A
#
# COMPACT_ATOMS: atom_id res chain seq x y z
N MET A 1 52.54 14.14 28.32
CA MET A 1 51.25 14.07 29.06
C MET A 1 50.52 15.36 28.77
N GLN A 2 49.63 15.36 27.77
CA GLN A 2 48.79 16.51 27.40
C GLN A 2 47.34 16.08 27.64
N PRO A 3 46.56 16.80 28.47
CA PRO A 3 45.14 16.51 28.66
C PRO A 3 44.33 17.42 27.73
N ASP A 4 43.73 16.85 26.70
CA ASP A 4 42.82 17.57 25.81
C ASP A 4 41.45 16.87 25.82
N ASP A 5 40.69 17.18 26.87
CA ASP A 5 39.26 17.03 26.91
C ASP A 5 38.63 17.93 25.84
N ALA A 6 38.31 17.36 24.68
CA ALA A 6 37.37 17.94 23.75
C ALA A 6 36.49 16.82 23.21
N HIS A 7 35.54 16.39 24.06
CA HIS A 7 34.37 15.63 23.66
C HIS A 7 33.67 16.38 22.53
N SER A 8 34.07 16.04 21.31
CA SER A 8 33.45 16.48 20.08
C SER A 8 32.05 15.91 20.09
N LYS A 9 31.09 16.78 20.38
CA LYS A 9 29.66 16.49 20.36
C LYS A 9 29.31 16.21 18.90
N HIS A 10 29.60 15.00 18.44
CA HIS A 10 29.29 14.56 17.10
C HIS A 10 27.78 14.74 16.91
N SER A 11 27.43 15.68 16.04
CA SER A 11 26.07 16.03 15.66
C SER A 11 25.48 14.84 14.91
N HIS A 12 25.10 13.80 15.65
CA HIS A 12 24.33 12.70 15.11
C HIS A 12 23.02 13.32 14.65
N PRO A 13 22.64 13.17 13.36
CA PRO A 13 21.37 13.67 12.87
C PRO A 13 20.28 13.17 13.82
N ASN A 14 19.35 14.04 14.21
CA ASN A 14 18.36 13.77 15.25
C ASN A 14 17.30 12.72 14.80
N TYR A 15 17.71 11.53 14.36
CA TYR A 15 16.85 10.43 13.93
C TYR A 15 15.82 10.05 15.00
N LEU A 16 16.16 10.20 16.28
CA LEU A 16 15.25 9.99 17.40
C LEU A 16 14.10 11.00 17.42
N LEU A 17 14.35 12.25 17.03
CA LEU A 17 13.32 13.30 16.95
C LEU A 17 12.37 13.03 15.79
N ILE A 18 12.90 12.68 14.61
CA ILE A 18 12.08 12.30 13.46
C ILE A 18 11.27 11.04 13.79
N TRP A 19 11.89 10.02 14.38
CA TRP A 19 11.21 8.81 14.84
C TRP A 19 10.06 9.12 15.82
N GLY A 20 10.29 10.01 16.80
CA GLY A 20 9.26 10.46 17.73
C GLY A 20 8.08 11.15 17.03
N ILE A 21 8.35 11.99 16.02
CA ILE A 21 7.31 12.63 15.21
C ILE A 21 6.52 11.58 14.42
N LEU A 22 7.17 10.61 13.79
CA LEU A 22 6.47 9.53 13.07
C LEU A 22 5.57 8.71 13.99
N LEU A 23 6.04 8.42 15.21
CA LEU A 23 5.25 7.74 16.24
C LEU A 23 4.05 8.58 16.67
N ALA A 24 4.23 9.89 16.84
CA ALA A 24 3.12 10.80 17.15
C ALA A 24 2.08 10.84 16.01
N LEU A 25 2.51 10.97 14.75
CA LEU A 25 1.61 10.91 13.59
C LEU A 25 0.86 9.57 13.51
N LEU A 26 1.52 8.46 13.89
CA LEU A 26 0.88 7.15 13.96
C LEU A 26 -0.23 7.13 15.02
N VAL A 27 0.05 7.60 16.23
CA VAL A 27 -0.94 7.65 17.31
C VAL A 27 -2.13 8.53 16.91
N VAL A 28 -1.86 9.69 16.31
CA VAL A 28 -2.91 10.58 15.77
C VAL A 28 -3.74 9.86 14.69
N SER A 29 -3.10 9.08 13.82
CA SER A 29 -3.79 8.29 12.79
C SER A 29 -4.69 7.19 13.36
N ILE A 30 -4.39 6.66 14.55
CA ILE A 30 -5.21 5.64 15.20
C ILE A 30 -6.42 6.27 15.90
N ILE A 31 -6.26 7.48 16.44
CA ILE A 31 -7.30 8.18 17.20
C ILE A 31 -8.25 8.95 16.28
N GLY A 32 -7.76 9.54 15.18
CA GLY A 32 -8.55 10.27 14.19
C GLY A 32 -9.80 9.53 13.65
N PRO A 33 -9.74 8.21 13.38
CA PRO A 33 -10.89 7.38 13.01
C PRO A 33 -12.10 7.41 13.95
N MET A 34 -11.92 7.77 15.22
CA MET A 34 -13.00 7.77 16.21
C MET A 34 -14.01 8.91 16.05
N VAL A 35 -13.78 9.86 15.13
CA VAL A 35 -14.63 11.06 14.94
C VAL A 35 -15.90 10.78 14.11
N GLY A 36 -16.13 9.53 13.67
CA GLY A 36 -17.43 9.05 13.14
C GLY A 36 -17.83 9.51 11.74
N ASN A 37 -17.22 10.57 11.20
CA ASN A 37 -17.52 11.09 9.86
C ASN A 37 -16.55 10.53 8.80
N LEU A 38 -17.07 9.71 7.88
CA LEU A 38 -16.27 9.02 6.84
C LEU A 38 -15.46 9.96 5.95
N THR A 39 -16.05 11.08 5.52
CA THR A 39 -15.36 12.06 4.66
C THR A 39 -14.19 12.72 5.37
N VAL A 40 -14.39 13.12 6.62
CA VAL A 40 -13.34 13.74 7.45
C VAL A 40 -12.24 12.72 7.70
N LEU A 41 -12.61 11.47 7.97
CA LEU A 41 -11.66 10.36 8.15
C LEU A 41 -10.79 10.16 6.91
N LEU A 42 -11.39 10.10 5.72
CA LEU A 42 -10.66 9.87 4.47
C LEU A 42 -9.65 10.99 4.22
N ILE A 43 -10.07 12.25 4.39
CA ILE A 43 -9.22 13.42 4.18
C ILE A 43 -8.09 13.44 5.23
N THR A 44 -8.40 13.22 6.50
CA THR A 44 -7.42 13.22 7.59
C THR A 44 -6.43 12.07 7.45
N ALA A 45 -6.90 10.85 7.16
CA ALA A 45 -6.05 9.68 6.96
C ALA A 45 -5.10 9.87 5.77
N PHE A 46 -5.62 10.38 4.65
CA PHE A 46 -4.81 10.66 3.46
C PHE A 46 -3.79 11.78 3.71
N GLY A 47 -4.20 12.87 4.36
CA GLY A 47 -3.32 13.98 4.72
C GLY A 47 -2.16 13.52 5.62
N ILE A 48 -2.46 12.76 6.68
CA ILE A 48 -1.43 12.20 7.58
C ILE A 48 -0.50 11.25 6.82
N ALA A 49 -1.03 10.42 5.93
CA ALA A 49 -0.23 9.50 5.11
C ALA A 49 0.76 10.26 4.21
N VAL A 50 0.34 11.35 3.57
CA VAL A 50 1.21 12.20 2.74
C VAL A 50 2.33 12.82 3.57
N VAL A 51 2.02 13.43 4.72
CA VAL A 51 3.03 14.05 5.60
C VAL A 51 4.04 13.01 6.07
N LYS A 52 3.57 11.83 6.48
CA LYS A 52 4.44 10.73 6.89
C LYS A 52 5.37 10.30 5.75
N ALA A 53 4.85 10.11 4.54
CA ALA A 53 5.63 9.70 3.38
C ALA A 53 6.74 10.72 3.03
N VAL A 54 6.39 12.01 3.02
CA VAL A 54 7.36 13.10 2.76
C VAL A 54 8.44 13.14 3.84
N MET A 55 8.07 12.98 5.10
CA MET A 55 9.03 12.96 6.21
C MET A 55 9.97 11.76 6.15
N VAL A 56 9.45 10.57 5.80
CA VAL A 56 10.27 9.37 5.57
C VAL A 56 11.26 9.61 4.42
N GLY A 57 10.81 10.16 3.30
CA GLY A 57 11.69 10.48 2.18
C GLY A 57 12.77 11.51 2.54
N ALA A 58 12.37 12.63 3.12
CA ALA A 58 13.27 13.72 3.44
C ALA A 58 14.35 13.34 4.47
N TYR A 59 13.98 12.57 5.49
CA TYR A 59 14.85 12.31 6.65
C TYR A 59 15.42 10.89 6.72
N PHE A 60 14.65 9.85 6.37
CA PHE A 60 15.13 8.45 6.41
C PHE A 60 15.75 8.02 5.09
N MET A 61 15.27 8.51 3.94
CA MET A 61 15.94 8.29 2.63
C MET A 61 17.04 9.33 2.33
N HIS A 62 17.35 10.22 3.29
CA HIS A 62 18.43 11.21 3.18
C HIS A 62 18.28 12.25 2.05
N LEU A 63 17.10 12.32 1.41
CA LEU A 63 16.84 13.16 0.24
C LEU A 63 17.02 14.67 0.48
N ASN A 64 16.92 15.12 1.72
CA ASN A 64 17.06 16.54 2.07
C ASN A 64 18.51 17.02 2.14
N ILE A 65 19.47 16.12 2.35
CA ILE A 65 20.90 16.46 2.49
C ILE A 65 21.62 16.35 1.14
N GLU A 66 21.03 15.65 0.17
CA GLU A 66 21.66 15.34 -1.12
C GLU A 66 21.07 16.15 -2.29
N ARG A 67 21.52 15.86 -3.52
CA ARG A 67 21.19 16.66 -4.72
C ARG A 67 19.69 16.72 -4.99
N ARG A 68 19.19 17.93 -5.25
CA ARG A 68 17.78 18.22 -5.59
C ARG A 68 17.23 17.42 -6.79
N TYR A 69 18.08 16.88 -7.64
CA TYR A 69 17.71 15.97 -8.74
C TYR A 69 16.95 14.72 -8.26
N ILE A 70 17.24 14.20 -7.07
CA ILE A 70 16.60 12.98 -6.56
C ILE A 70 15.14 13.25 -6.20
N TRP A 71 14.79 14.47 -5.80
CA TRP A 71 13.41 14.90 -5.59
C TRP A 71 12.61 14.89 -6.90
N TYR A 72 13.21 15.35 -8.01
CA TYR A 72 12.57 15.28 -9.32
C TYR A 72 12.41 13.84 -9.81
N LEU A 73 13.40 12.97 -9.55
CA LEU A 73 13.30 11.54 -9.86
C LEU A 73 12.18 10.87 -9.05
N LEU A 74 12.09 11.13 -7.74
CA LEU A 74 11.02 10.60 -6.89
C LEU A 74 9.65 11.09 -7.37
N LEU A 75 9.52 12.38 -7.68
CA LEU A 75 8.29 12.94 -8.26
C LEU A 75 7.92 12.23 -9.57
N MET A 76 8.90 11.96 -10.44
CA MET A 76 8.69 11.21 -11.68
C MET A 76 8.25 9.77 -11.41
N CYS A 77 8.82 9.07 -10.42
CA CYS A 77 8.38 7.75 -10.02
C CYS A 77 6.93 7.75 -9.49
N VAL A 78 6.57 8.72 -8.65
CA VAL A 78 5.20 8.86 -8.13
C VAL A 78 4.23 9.19 -9.27
N LEU A 79 4.60 10.08 -10.19
CA LEU A 79 3.80 10.41 -11.36
C LEU A 79 3.62 9.20 -12.27
N PHE A 80 4.70 8.45 -12.53
CA PHE A 80 4.64 7.21 -13.31
C PHE A 80 3.73 6.17 -12.63
N LEU A 81 3.84 6.00 -11.32
CA LEU A 81 2.97 5.13 -10.54
C LEU A 81 1.51 5.59 -10.60
N ALA A 82 1.24 6.90 -10.57
CA ALA A 82 -0.10 7.45 -10.72
C ALA A 82 -0.68 7.18 -12.12
N VAL A 83 0.14 7.30 -13.18
CA VAL A 83 -0.26 6.97 -14.55
C VAL A 83 -0.55 5.47 -14.69
N LEU A 84 0.32 4.60 -14.17
CA LEU A 84 0.08 3.15 -14.16
C LEU A 84 -1.18 2.79 -13.37
N PHE A 85 -1.37 3.40 -12.20
CA PHE A 85 -2.57 3.19 -11.40
C PHE A 85 -3.82 3.64 -12.15
N ALA A 86 -3.81 4.81 -12.78
CA ALA A 86 -4.93 5.30 -13.58
C ALA A 86 -5.22 4.41 -14.81
N GLY A 87 -4.20 3.78 -15.40
CA GLY A 87 -4.36 2.84 -16.52
C GLY A 87 -4.90 1.47 -16.09
N VAL A 88 -4.44 0.94 -14.95
CA VAL A 88 -4.84 -0.38 -14.42
C VAL A 88 -6.15 -0.32 -13.64
N ALA A 89 -6.48 0.82 -13.01
CA ALA A 89 -7.71 1.00 -12.26
C ALA A 89 -8.97 0.63 -13.07
N PRO A 90 -9.22 1.15 -14.29
CA PRO A 90 -10.39 0.76 -15.07
C PRO A 90 -10.37 -0.71 -15.51
N ASP A 91 -9.18 -1.30 -15.69
CA ASP A 91 -9.00 -2.71 -16.03
C ASP A 91 -9.43 -3.63 -14.87
N VAL A 92 -8.96 -3.36 -13.65
CA VAL A 92 -9.32 -4.11 -12.44
C VAL A 92 -10.77 -3.83 -11.99
N MET A 93 -11.26 -2.60 -12.19
CA MET A 93 -12.61 -2.22 -11.77
C MET A 93 -13.71 -2.80 -12.68
N LYS A 94 -13.35 -3.31 -13.86
CA LYS A 94 -14.28 -4.02 -14.73
C LYS A 94 -14.55 -5.42 -14.18
N LYS A 95 -15.55 -5.54 -13.30
CA LYS A 95 -16.07 -6.83 -12.78
C LYS A 95 -16.86 -7.65 -13.81
N GLU A 96 -16.58 -7.50 -15.11
CA GLU A 96 -17.22 -8.28 -16.16
C GLU A 96 -16.34 -9.49 -16.50
N GLY A 97 -16.22 -10.38 -15.51
CA GLY A 97 -15.60 -11.69 -15.67
C GLY A 97 -16.55 -12.63 -16.37
N THR A 98 -16.31 -12.79 -17.68
CA THR A 98 -16.52 -13.96 -18.53
C THR A 98 -17.34 -15.11 -17.94
N ASN A 99 -18.48 -15.39 -18.60
CA ASN A 99 -19.32 -16.59 -18.49
C ASN A 99 -18.49 -17.89 -18.50
N TRP A 100 -17.88 -18.24 -17.36
CA TRP A 100 -17.24 -19.55 -17.16
C TRP A 100 -18.35 -20.60 -17.09
N GLN A 101 -18.84 -20.99 -18.27
CA GLN A 101 -19.63 -22.20 -18.41
C GLN A 101 -18.67 -23.38 -18.30
N ASN A 102 -18.74 -24.08 -17.18
CA ASN A 102 -18.13 -25.38 -17.01
C ASN A 102 -18.80 -26.36 -18.00
N VAL A 103 -18.25 -26.47 -19.21
CA VAL A 103 -18.61 -27.51 -20.19
C VAL A 103 -17.99 -28.88 -19.85
N SER A 104 -17.61 -29.08 -18.59
CA SER A 104 -17.09 -30.32 -18.02
C SER A 104 -17.96 -30.77 -16.83
N GLY A 105 -19.28 -30.59 -16.94
CA GLY A 105 -20.22 -31.38 -16.16
C GLY A 105 -20.23 -32.81 -16.72
N PRO A 106 -20.20 -33.86 -15.89
CA PRO A 106 -20.22 -35.24 -16.37
C PRO A 106 -21.42 -35.43 -17.28
N ALA A 107 -21.20 -36.04 -18.46
CA ALA A 107 -22.28 -36.49 -19.33
C ALA A 107 -23.35 -37.20 -18.49
N PRO A 108 -24.66 -37.06 -18.78
CA PRO A 108 -25.72 -37.62 -17.97
C PRO A 108 -25.53 -39.14 -17.78
N VAL A 109 -24.86 -39.52 -16.69
CA VAL A 109 -24.69 -40.91 -16.26
C VAL A 109 -26.04 -41.53 -15.88
N GLU A 110 -27.09 -40.71 -15.81
CA GLU A 110 -28.47 -41.11 -15.57
C GLU A 110 -29.13 -41.74 -16.81
N ALA A 111 -28.71 -41.40 -18.04
CA ALA A 111 -29.28 -42.01 -19.25
C ALA A 111 -28.75 -43.43 -19.54
N ALA A 112 -27.66 -43.84 -18.87
CA ALA A 112 -27.04 -45.15 -19.06
C ALA A 112 -27.47 -46.18 -18.01
N HIS A 113 -28.07 -45.76 -16.89
CA HIS A 113 -28.51 -46.67 -15.81
C HIS A 113 -29.85 -47.36 -16.13
N ASP A 114 -30.71 -46.74 -16.95
CA ASP A 114 -32.03 -47.30 -17.31
C ASP A 114 -31.98 -48.28 -18.50
N ALA A 115 -30.83 -48.42 -19.16
CA ALA A 115 -30.66 -49.29 -20.33
C ALA A 115 -30.17 -50.71 -19.98
N HIS A 116 -29.97 -51.03 -18.69
CA HIS A 116 -29.44 -52.33 -18.25
C HIS A 116 -30.25 -52.99 -17.13
N ALA A 117 -31.56 -53.11 -17.29
CA ALA A 117 -32.39 -54.05 -16.54
C ALA A 117 -32.86 -55.19 -17.47
N PRO A 118 -32.29 -56.41 -17.37
CA PRO A 118 -32.74 -57.56 -18.16
C PRO A 118 -34.09 -58.10 -17.71
N ALA A 119 -34.85 -58.62 -18.68
CA ALA A 119 -36.16 -59.22 -18.54
C ALA A 119 -36.24 -60.30 -17.45
N HIS A 120 -37.25 -60.20 -16.59
CA HIS A 120 -37.76 -61.28 -15.74
C HIS A 120 -39.27 -61.11 -15.51
N HIS A 121 -40.09 -61.75 -16.36
CA HIS A 121 -41.18 -62.68 -16.04
C HIS A 121 -42.07 -62.95 -17.25
#